data_AF-A0A528GCY8-F1
#
_entry.id   AF-A0A528GCY8-F1
#
_cell.length_a   1.000
_cell.length_b   1.000
_cell.length_c   1.000
_cell.angle_alpha   90.00
_cell.angle_beta   90.00
_cell.angle_gamma   90.00
#
_symmetry.space_group_name_H-M   'P 1'
#
loop_
_entity.id
_entity.type
_entity.pdbx_description
1 polymer ?
#
loop_
_entity_poly.entity_id
_entity_poly.type
_entity_poly.pdbx_seq_one_letter_code
_entity_poly.pdbx_strand_id
1 'polypeptide(L)'
;MPHAPVGPAVNKDEEALARPFVKCLLRLIRTQDSFGLWEGNSDAELLAEFIITKEQQCATPLIGDPDSDALWRLDMFYTAVALAIE
;
A
#
# COMPACT_ATOMS: atom_id res chain seq x y z
N MET A 1 5.64 -30.03 -16.21
CA MET A 1 5.09 -30.08 -14.84
C MET A 1 3.77 -29.28 -14.84
N PRO A 2 2.62 -29.84 -14.46
CA PRO A 2 1.40 -29.05 -14.41
C PRO A 2 1.37 -28.24 -13.12
N HIS A 3 1.18 -26.93 -13.27
CA HIS A 3 0.98 -25.97 -12.19
C HIS A 3 -0.32 -26.32 -11.45
N ALA A 4 -0.25 -26.46 -10.12
CA ALA A 4 -1.38 -26.72 -9.24
C ALA A 4 -2.46 -25.60 -9.38
N PRO A 5 -3.74 -25.88 -9.08
CA PRO A 5 -4.78 -24.88 -9.20
C PRO A 5 -4.56 -23.80 -8.14
N VAL A 6 -4.37 -22.56 -8.59
CA VAL A 6 -4.34 -21.38 -7.74
C VAL A 6 -5.71 -21.23 -7.09
N GLY A 7 -5.78 -21.31 -5.76
CA GLY A 7 -7.01 -21.23 -4.99
C GLY A 7 -7.69 -19.84 -5.02
N PRO A 8 -8.86 -19.69 -4.38
CA PRO A 8 -9.71 -18.48 -4.45
C PRO A 8 -9.13 -17.21 -3.81
N ALA A 9 -7.95 -17.28 -3.18
CA ALA A 9 -7.30 -16.13 -2.53
C ALA A 9 -6.68 -15.17 -3.57
N VAL A 10 -5.97 -15.69 -4.56
CA VAL A 10 -5.27 -14.87 -5.58
C VAL A 10 -6.24 -14.01 -6.39
N ASN A 11 -7.47 -14.47 -6.60
CA ASN A 11 -8.48 -13.69 -7.33
C ASN A 11 -8.94 -12.44 -6.55
N LYS A 12 -8.97 -12.50 -5.22
CA LYS A 12 -9.41 -11.37 -4.37
C LYS A 12 -8.37 -10.28 -4.28
N ASP A 13 -7.09 -10.64 -4.24
CA ASP A 13 -5.99 -9.68 -4.14
C ASP A 13 -5.87 -8.87 -5.45
N GLU A 14 -5.97 -9.55 -6.60
CA GLU A 14 -6.03 -8.89 -7.92
C GLU A 14 -7.25 -7.96 -8.04
N GLU A 15 -8.42 -8.36 -7.55
CA GLU A 15 -9.61 -7.51 -7.52
C GLU A 15 -9.41 -6.27 -6.63
N ALA A 16 -8.76 -6.43 -5.47
CA ALA A 16 -8.43 -5.33 -4.56
C ALA A 16 -7.45 -4.35 -5.21
N LEU A 17 -6.39 -4.85 -5.84
CA LEU A 17 -5.42 -4.05 -6.59
C LEU A 17 -6.06 -3.34 -7.79
N ALA A 18 -7.07 -3.96 -8.40
CA ALA A 18 -7.79 -3.37 -9.53
C ALA A 18 -8.65 -2.16 -9.15
N ARG A 19 -8.95 -1.95 -7.86
CA ARG A 19 -9.84 -0.88 -7.38
C ARG A 19 -9.28 0.50 -7.75
N PRO A 20 -10.13 1.45 -8.21
CA PRO A 20 -9.69 2.77 -8.64
C PRO A 20 -8.86 3.52 -7.58
N PHE A 21 -9.29 3.47 -6.32
CA PHE A 21 -8.58 4.08 -5.21
C PHE A 21 -7.18 3.50 -5.02
N VAL A 22 -7.05 2.17 -5.04
CA VAL A 22 -5.76 1.48 -4.83
C VAL A 22 -4.80 1.80 -5.97
N LYS A 23 -5.28 1.81 -7.22
CA LYS A 23 -4.50 2.27 -8.39
C LYS A 23 -4.05 3.71 -8.28
N CYS A 24 -4.92 4.60 -7.77
CA CYS A 24 -4.57 6.01 -7.56
C CYS A 24 -3.44 6.15 -6.53
N LEU A 25 -3.58 5.48 -5.38
CA LEU A 25 -2.57 5.47 -4.33
C LEU A 25 -1.22 4.94 -4.84
N LEU A 26 -1.21 3.78 -5.51
CA LEU A 26 0.02 3.20 -6.08
C LEU A 26 0.68 4.10 -7.13
N ARG A 27 -0.11 4.81 -7.94
CA ARG A 27 0.42 5.80 -8.90
C ARG A 27 1.11 6.96 -8.18
N LEU A 28 0.55 7.48 -7.09
CA LEU A 28 1.16 8.56 -6.31
C LEU A 28 2.48 8.12 -5.68
N ILE A 29 2.48 6.94 -5.04
CA ILE A 29 3.65 6.30 -4.44
C ILE A 29 4.79 6.23 -5.47
N ARG A 30 4.51 5.68 -6.65
CA ARG A 30 5.52 5.59 -7.74
C ARG A 30 5.93 6.94 -8.31
N THR A 31 5.07 7.95 -8.26
CA THR A 31 5.40 9.30 -8.74
C THR A 31 6.34 10.02 -7.77
N GLN A 32 6.24 9.76 -6.46
CA GLN A 32 7.12 10.35 -5.46
C GLN A 32 8.47 9.66 -5.31
N ASP A 33 8.61 8.43 -5.80
CA ASP A 33 9.86 7.67 -5.75
C ASP A 33 10.93 8.22 -6.72
N SER A 34 11.41 9.43 -6.43
CA SER A 34 12.35 10.18 -7.27
C SER A 34 13.74 9.54 -7.35
N PHE A 35 14.08 8.69 -6.37
CA PHE A 35 15.37 8.00 -6.28
C PHE A 35 15.30 6.53 -6.71
N GLY A 36 14.11 6.05 -7.11
CA GLY A 36 13.93 4.66 -7.55
C GLY A 36 14.13 3.63 -6.44
N LEU A 37 13.90 4.01 -5.17
CA LEU A 37 14.07 3.10 -4.02
C LEU A 37 13.13 1.89 -4.13
N TRP A 38 12.02 2.03 -4.84
CA TRP A 38 11.03 0.99 -5.04
C TRP A 38 10.93 0.50 -6.48
N GLU A 39 11.96 0.75 -7.29
CA GLU A 39 12.09 0.11 -8.59
C GLU A 39 12.15 -1.42 -8.42
N GLY A 40 11.27 -2.11 -9.16
CA GLY A 40 11.15 -3.57 -9.09
C GLY A 40 10.17 -4.10 -8.05
N ASN A 41 9.68 -3.26 -7.11
CA ASN A 41 8.62 -3.67 -6.20
C ASN A 41 7.28 -3.78 -6.93
N SER A 42 6.59 -4.90 -6.69
CA SER A 42 5.23 -5.13 -7.15
C SER A 42 4.23 -4.22 -6.46
N ASP A 43 3.05 -4.04 -7.08
CA ASP A 43 1.96 -3.24 -6.52
C ASP A 43 1.50 -3.80 -5.15
N ALA A 44 1.55 -5.12 -4.97
CA ALA A 44 1.23 -5.76 -3.69
C ALA A 44 2.26 -5.47 -2.61
N GLU A 45 3.55 -5.50 -2.94
CA GLU A 45 4.63 -5.18 -1.99
C GLU A 45 4.58 -3.72 -1.55
N LEU A 46 4.32 -2.79 -2.48
CA LEU A 46 4.13 -1.38 -2.16
C LEU A 46 2.92 -1.15 -1.24
N LEU A 47 1.80 -1.82 -1.53
CA LEU A 47 0.59 -1.68 -0.74
C LEU A 47 0.73 -2.31 0.66
N ALA A 48 1.57 -3.33 0.82
CA ALA A 48 1.80 -4.01 2.10
C ALA A 48 2.28 -3.04 3.19
N GLU A 49 3.05 -2.00 2.83
CA GLU A 49 3.50 -0.96 3.77
C GLU A 49 2.35 -0.16 4.40
N PHE A 50 1.15 -0.19 3.81
CA PHE A 50 -0.05 0.48 4.33
C PHE A 50 -0.93 -0.45 5.18
N ILE A 51 -0.60 -1.73 5.27
CA ILE A 51 -1.40 -2.74 5.95
C ILE A 51 -0.65 -3.21 7.20
N ILE A 52 -1.12 -2.75 8.36
CA ILE A 52 -0.59 -3.19 9.65
C ILE A 52 -1.54 -4.19 10.30
N THR A 53 -0.98 -5.23 10.91
CA THR A 53 -1.72 -6.14 11.77
C THR A 53 -2.09 -5.46 13.08
N LYS A 54 -3.12 -5.99 13.75
CA LYS A 54 -3.52 -5.51 15.08
C LYS A 54 -2.38 -5.61 16.10
N GLU A 55 -1.57 -6.65 16.02
CA GLU A 55 -0.42 -6.86 16.90
C GLU A 55 0.66 -5.78 16.66
N GLN A 56 0.97 -5.46 15.40
CA GLN A 56 1.89 -4.37 15.04
C GLN A 56 1.37 -3.01 15.52
N GLN A 57 0.06 -2.76 15.38
CA GLN A 57 -0.57 -1.54 15.85
C GLN A 57 -0.47 -1.40 17.38
N CYS A 58 -0.70 -2.48 18.13
CA CYS A 58 -0.56 -2.46 19.60
C CYS A 58 0.89 -2.33 20.06
N ALA A 59 1.85 -2.86 19.30
CA ALA A 59 3.28 -2.72 19.60
C ALA A 59 3.80 -1.30 19.30
N THR A 60 3.12 -0.56 18.43
CA THR A 60 3.48 0.83 18.13
C THR A 60 3.16 1.73 19.33
N PRO A 61 4.15 2.40 19.93
CA PRO A 61 3.91 3.31 21.04
C PRO A 61 2.97 4.44 20.61
N LEU A 62 1.81 4.57 21.27
CA LEU A 62 0.85 5.65 20.96
C LEU A 62 1.33 7.02 21.46
N ILE A 63 2.21 7.04 22.47
CA ILE A 63 2.77 8.26 23.06
C ILE A 63 4.18 8.48 22.48
N GLY A 64 4.30 9.48 21.62
CA GLY A 64 5.53 9.83 20.90
C GLY A 64 5.23 10.57 19.60
N ASP A 65 6.27 11.06 18.93
CA ASP A 65 6.15 11.59 17.56
C ASP A 65 6.01 10.39 16.60
N PRO A 66 5.07 10.43 15.63
CA PRO A 66 4.97 9.38 14.62
C PRO A 66 6.25 9.36 13.77
N ASP A 67 6.70 8.15 13.43
CA ASP A 67 7.86 7.98 12.56
C ASP A 67 7.63 8.66 11.18
N SER A 68 8.71 9.11 10.55
CA SER A 68 8.66 9.83 9.25
C SER A 68 7.96 9.00 8.16
N ASP A 69 8.13 7.68 8.16
CA ASP A 69 7.47 6.79 7.20
C ASP A 69 5.96 6.69 7.45
N ALA A 70 5.52 6.82 8.72
CA ALA A 70 4.10 6.85 9.05
C ALA A 70 3.46 8.17 8.60
N LEU A 71 4.14 9.30 8.77
CA LEU A 71 3.68 10.60 8.29
C LEU A 71 3.61 10.63 6.75
N TRP A 72 4.61 10.09 6.06
CA TRP A 72 4.60 10.01 4.60
C TRP A 72 3.46 9.13 4.06
N ARG A 73 3.24 7.95 4.67
CA ARG A 73 2.08 7.10 4.31
C ARG A 73 0.75 7.82 4.53
N LEU A 74 0.62 8.58 5.62
CA LEU A 74 -0.58 9.36 5.90
C LEU A 74 -0.84 10.41 4.81
N ASP A 75 0.20 11.15 4.41
CA ASP A 75 0.14 12.15 3.34
C ASP A 75 -0.28 11.51 2.01
N MET A 76 0.29 10.35 1.66
CA MET A 76 -0.02 9.66 0.41
C MET A 76 -1.46 9.18 0.39
N PHE A 77 -1.92 8.63 1.52
CA PHE A 77 -3.28 8.15 1.65
C PHE A 77 -4.29 9.29 1.48
N TYR A 78 -4.14 10.41 2.18
CA TYR A 78 -5.10 11.51 2.09
C TYR A 78 -5.00 12.29 0.78
N THR A 79 -3.82 12.35 0.16
CA THR A 79 -3.68 12.85 -1.22
C THR A 79 -4.45 11.96 -2.20
N ALA A 80 -4.36 10.64 -2.06
CA ALA A 80 -5.14 9.70 -2.88
C ALA A 80 -6.65 9.86 -2.65
N VAL A 81 -7.08 10.12 -1.41
CA VAL A 81 -8.49 10.42 -1.09
C VAL A 81 -8.94 11.70 -1.78
N ALA A 82 -8.16 12.78 -1.69
CA ALA A 82 -8.47 14.06 -2.34
C ALA A 82 -8.63 13.90 -3.86
N LEU A 83 -7.72 13.18 -4.51
CA LEU A 83 -7.80 12.90 -5.95
C LEU A 83 -8.95 11.95 -6.33
N ALA A 84 -9.41 11.11 -5.39
CA ALA A 84 -10.53 10.21 -5.65
C ALA A 84 -11.89 10.90 -5.57
N ILE A 85 -11.97 12.08 -4.95
CA ILE A 85 -13.20 12.88 -4.80
C ILE A 85 -13.27 14.11 -5.72
N GLU A 86 -12.17 14.43 -6.42
CA GLU A 86 -12.11 15.45 -7.48
C GLU A 86 -12.97 15.04 -8.70
#